data_AF-A0A9D0A8K8-F1
#
_entry.id   AF-A0A9D0A8K8-F1
#
_cell.length_a   1.000
_cell.length_b   1.000
_cell.length_c   1.000
_cell.angle_alpha   90.00
_cell.angle_beta   90.00
_cell.angle_gamma   90.00
#
_symmetry.space_group_name_H-M   'P 1'
#
loop_
_entity.id
_entity.type
_entity.pdbx_description
1 polymer ?
#
loop_
_entity_poly.entity_id
_entity_poly.type
_entity_poly.pdbx_seq_one_letter_code
_entity_poly.pdbx_strand_id
1 'polypeptide(L)'
;MIRLSSFGRRFSQESGILSLMDDLGKALAEGGMLMMGGGNPGHIPEVQSILQQELLDLSQDQQRFQKLIGIYDPPPGDPDFLKALAGLLRREYDWPVGPENICLTQGSQGSFFLLFNML
;
A
#
# COMPACT_ATOMS: atom_id res chain seq x y z
N MET A 1 -24.15 -22.79 -12.21
CA MET A 1 -23.23 -22.91 -11.05
C MET A 1 -21.82 -22.68 -11.56
N ILE A 2 -21.10 -21.69 -11.04
CA ILE A 2 -19.73 -21.39 -11.49
C ILE A 2 -18.78 -22.45 -10.95
N ARG A 3 -18.00 -23.11 -11.82
CA ARG A 3 -17.00 -24.10 -11.42
C ARG A 3 -15.64 -23.43 -11.27
N LEU A 4 -15.20 -23.23 -10.03
CA LEU A 4 -13.90 -22.63 -9.71
C LEU A 4 -12.78 -23.67 -9.68
N SER A 5 -11.54 -23.23 -9.88
CA SER A 5 -10.33 -24.01 -9.61
C SER A 5 -10.16 -24.29 -8.11
N SER A 6 -9.22 -25.16 -7.73
CA SER A 6 -8.90 -25.39 -6.31
C SER A 6 -8.46 -24.09 -5.61
N PHE A 7 -7.64 -23.30 -6.30
CA PHE A 7 -7.25 -21.96 -5.84
C PHE A 7 -8.48 -21.06 -5.64
N GLY A 8 -9.33 -20.94 -6.67
CA GLY A 8 -10.54 -20.11 -6.58
C GLY A 8 -11.46 -20.50 -5.42
N ARG A 9 -11.64 -21.81 -5.18
CA ARG A 9 -12.43 -22.30 -4.04
C ARG A 9 -11.82 -21.91 -2.70
N ARG A 10 -10.49 -21.97 -2.55
CA ARG A 10 -9.82 -21.61 -1.29
C ARG A 10 -10.01 -20.14 -0.93
N PHE A 11 -9.98 -19.25 -1.92
CA PHE A 11 -10.17 -17.80 -1.70
C PHE A 11 -11.64 -17.39 -1.60
N SER A 12 -12.57 -18.20 -2.11
CA SER A 12 -14.02 -17.95 -2.01
C SER A 12 -14.68 -18.69 -0.85
N GLN A 13 -13.91 -19.38 -0.01
CA GLN A 13 -14.44 -20.07 1.16
C GLN A 13 -14.75 -19.06 2.27
N GLU A 14 -15.89 -19.26 2.93
CA GLU A 14 -16.18 -18.49 4.13
C GLU A 14 -15.16 -18.77 5.22
N SER A 15 -14.77 -17.71 5.91
CA SER A 15 -13.88 -17.78 7.06
C SER A 15 -14.33 -16.78 8.11
N GLY A 16 -13.96 -17.01 9.37
CA GLY A 16 -14.29 -16.08 10.45
C GLY A 16 -13.73 -14.67 10.20
N ILE A 17 -12.57 -14.57 9.55
CA ILE A 17 -11.97 -13.27 9.17
C ILE A 17 -12.82 -12.58 8.11
N LEU A 18 -13.31 -13.30 7.10
CA LEU A 18 -14.15 -12.71 6.06
C LEU A 18 -15.45 -12.14 6.65
N SER A 19 -16.11 -12.92 7.52
CA SER A 19 -17.30 -12.45 8.23
C SER A 19 -17.01 -11.20 9.08
N LEU A 20 -15.87 -11.17 9.78
CA LEU A 20 -15.46 -10.00 10.56
C LEU A 20 -15.22 -8.76 9.67
N MET A 21 -14.58 -8.93 8.52
CA MET A 21 -14.35 -7.83 7.59
C MET A 21 -15.66 -7.29 7.01
N ASP A 22 -16.63 -8.15 6.72
CA ASP A 22 -17.97 -7.75 6.28
C ASP A 22 -18.69 -6.92 7.36
N ASP A 23 -18.59 -7.34 8.63
CA ASP A 23 -19.19 -6.61 9.76
C ASP A 23 -18.52 -5.24 9.96
N LEU A 24 -17.19 -5.17 9.91
CA LEU A 24 -16.46 -3.90 9.99
C LEU A 24 -16.81 -2.96 8.83
N GLY A 25 -16.98 -3.50 7.61
CA GLY A 25 -17.36 -2.74 6.43
C GLY A 25 -18.76 -2.13 6.55
N LYS A 26 -19.74 -2.93 6.98
CA LYS A 26 -21.11 -2.45 7.24
C LYS A 26 -21.14 -1.38 8.33
N ALA A 27 -20.43 -1.63 9.43
CA ALA A 27 -20.36 -0.70 10.56
C ALA A 27 -19.81 0.67 10.15
N LEU A 28 -18.78 0.68 9.28
CA LEU A 28 -18.19 1.91 8.77
C LEU A 28 -19.13 2.68 7.85
N ALA A 29 -19.93 1.97 7.03
CA ALA A 29 -20.85 2.58 6.07
C ALA A 29 -22.13 3.13 6.70
N GLU A 30 -22.70 2.43 7.69
CA GLU A 30 -23.97 2.79 8.33
C GLU A 30 -23.80 3.91 9.37
N GLY A 31 -22.61 4.04 9.95
CA GLY A 31 -22.33 5.03 11.00
C GLY A 31 -23.02 4.71 12.33
N GLY A 32 -22.92 5.63 13.30
CA GLY A 32 -23.57 5.49 14.61
C GLY A 32 -22.89 4.53 15.60
N MET A 33 -21.84 3.81 15.18
CA MET A 33 -21.01 2.97 16.05
C MET A 33 -19.68 3.64 16.42
N LEU A 34 -19.16 3.31 17.60
CA LEU A 34 -17.80 3.65 18.00
C LEU A 34 -16.81 2.70 17.32
N MET A 35 -16.26 3.12 16.19
CA MET A 35 -15.39 2.30 15.36
C MET A 35 -13.97 2.19 15.95
N MET A 36 -13.72 1.12 16.71
CA MET A 36 -12.41 0.79 17.29
C MET A 36 -11.77 -0.48 16.71
N GLY A 37 -12.38 -1.10 15.70
CA GLY A 37 -11.91 -2.35 15.08
C GLY A 37 -11.14 -2.17 13.76
N GLY A 38 -11.07 -0.95 13.23
CA GLY A 38 -10.39 -0.66 11.96
C GLY A 38 -8.89 -0.40 12.10
N GLY A 39 -8.18 -0.39 10.97
CA GLY A 39 -6.75 -0.07 10.88
C GLY A 39 -6.44 1.26 10.19
N ASN A 40 -7.45 2.11 9.93
CA ASN A 40 -7.23 3.41 9.29
C ASN A 40 -6.43 4.34 10.23
N PRO A 41 -5.45 5.08 9.71
CA PRO A 41 -4.68 6.03 10.51
C PRO A 41 -5.56 7.20 10.98
N GLY A 42 -5.14 7.83 12.06
CA GLY A 42 -5.78 9.06 12.55
C GLY A 42 -5.56 10.25 11.60
N HIS A 43 -6.48 11.22 11.67
CA HIS A 43 -6.37 12.49 10.95
C HIS A 43 -5.52 13.47 11.75
N ILE A 44 -4.24 13.59 11.39
CA ILE A 44 -3.31 14.56 11.99
C ILE A 44 -3.21 15.78 11.07
N PRO A 45 -3.74 16.96 11.46
CA PRO A 45 -3.83 18.13 10.58
C PRO A 45 -2.50 18.55 9.95
N GLU A 46 -1.41 18.50 10.72
CA GLU A 46 -0.08 18.90 10.27
C GLU A 46 0.44 17.96 9.17
N VAL A 47 0.22 16.65 9.32
CA VAL A 47 0.59 15.66 8.30
C VAL A 47 -0.25 15.85 7.04
N GLN A 48 -1.56 16.06 7.19
CA GLN A 48 -2.46 16.29 6.06
C GLN A 48 -2.10 17.56 5.29
N SER A 49 -1.72 18.63 6.00
CA SER A 49 -1.28 19.89 5.39
C SER A 49 -0.02 19.71 4.54
N ILE A 50 0.98 18.97 5.05
CA ILE A 50 2.21 18.68 4.30
C ILE A 50 1.90 17.86 3.04
N LEU A 51 1.11 16.79 3.17
CA LEU A 51 0.76 15.93 2.04
C LEU A 51 -0.06 16.66 0.98
N GLN A 52 -0.97 17.54 1.40
CA GLN A 52 -1.77 18.36 0.48
C GLN A 52 -0.89 19.35 -0.29
N GLN A 53 0.07 19.99 0.39
CA GLN A 53 1.01 20.90 -0.26
C GLN A 53 1.88 20.17 -1.29
N GLU A 54 2.42 19.00 -0.94
CA GLU A 54 3.23 18.19 -1.88
C GLU A 54 2.42 17.75 -3.12
N LEU A 55 1.14 17.41 -2.93
CA LEU A 55 0.26 17.06 -4.05
C LEU A 55 0.00 18.27 -4.97
N LEU A 56 -0.20 19.46 -4.38
CA LEU A 56 -0.33 20.71 -5.14
C LEU A 56 0.94 20.99 -5.94
N ASP A 57 2.11 20.95 -5.30
CA ASP A 57 3.39 21.22 -5.94
C ASP A 57 3.68 20.21 -7.06
N LEU A 58 3.37 18.93 -6.85
CA LEU A 58 3.46 17.89 -7.88
C LEU A 58 2.53 18.20 -9.05
N SER A 59 1.29 18.61 -8.80
CA SER A 59 0.30 18.89 -9.84
C SER A 59 0.64 20.10 -10.72
N GLN A 60 1.40 21.06 -10.18
CA GLN A 60 1.86 22.23 -10.93
C GLN A 60 3.13 21.96 -11.74
N ASP A 61 3.81 20.85 -11.48
CA ASP A 61 4.96 20.39 -12.26
C ASP A 61 4.49 19.43 -13.37
N GLN A 62 4.52 19.91 -14.61
CA GLN A 62 4.06 19.15 -15.78
C GLN A 62 4.76 17.79 -15.92
N GLN A 63 6.06 17.72 -15.64
CA GLN A 63 6.83 16.48 -15.82
C GLN A 63 6.54 15.48 -14.70
N ARG A 64 6.51 15.95 -13.44
CA ARG A 64 6.17 15.08 -12.29
C ARG A 64 4.73 14.59 -12.39
N PHE A 65 3.80 15.45 -12.79
CA PHE A 65 2.42 15.07 -13.02
C PHE A 65 2.29 14.03 -14.13
N GLN A 66 2.91 14.24 -15.29
CA GLN A 66 2.91 13.27 -16.39
C GLN A 66 3.47 11.91 -15.96
N LYS A 67 4.56 11.89 -15.19
CA LYS A 67 5.13 10.66 -14.64
C LYS A 67 4.13 9.95 -13.72
N LEU A 68 3.50 10.69 -12.80
CA LEU A 68 2.54 10.13 -11.84
C LEU A 68 1.35 9.44 -12.50
N ILE A 69 0.75 10.05 -13.54
CA ILE A 69 -0.53 9.57 -14.08
C ILE A 69 -0.42 8.67 -15.32
N GLY A 70 0.73 8.66 -16.00
CA GLY A 70 0.83 8.11 -17.35
C GLY A 70 2.09 7.32 -17.66
N ILE A 71 3.02 7.18 -16.71
CA ILE A 71 4.27 6.45 -16.92
C ILE A 71 4.34 5.31 -15.90
N TYR A 72 4.51 4.09 -16.40
CA TYR A 72 4.70 2.93 -15.55
C TYR A 72 6.11 2.91 -14.95
N ASP A 73 6.17 2.60 -13.67
CA ASP A 73 7.41 2.21 -13.00
C ASP A 73 7.93 0.86 -13.53
N PRO A 74 9.26 0.64 -13.51
CA PRO A 74 9.80 -0.68 -13.80
C PRO A 74 9.37 -1.70 -12.73
N PRO A 75 9.49 -3.01 -12.98
CA PRO A 75 8.97 -4.04 -12.09
C PRO A 75 9.40 -3.94 -10.61
N PRO A 76 10.64 -3.53 -10.27
CA PRO A 76 11.04 -3.33 -8.87
C PRO A 76 10.45 -2.08 -8.19
N GLY A 77 9.90 -1.13 -8.95
CA GLY A 77 9.40 0.17 -8.48
C GLY A 77 10.20 1.37 -9.00
N ASP A 78 9.74 2.58 -8.67
CA ASP A 78 10.37 3.83 -9.11
C ASP A 78 11.88 3.91 -8.76
N PRO A 79 12.79 4.02 -9.74
CA PRO A 79 14.23 4.00 -9.49
C PRO A 79 14.74 5.13 -8.58
N ASP A 80 14.11 6.30 -8.64
CA ASP A 80 14.53 7.46 -7.83
C ASP A 80 14.14 7.25 -6.37
N PHE A 81 12.94 6.73 -6.12
CA PHE A 81 12.48 6.34 -4.80
C PHE A 81 13.33 5.21 -4.20
N LEU A 82 13.66 4.18 -4.97
CA LEU A 82 14.52 3.08 -4.50
C LEU A 82 15.90 3.59 -4.07
N LYS A 83 16.50 4.53 -4.83
CA LYS A 83 17.77 5.18 -4.46
C LYS A 83 17.63 6.03 -3.20
N ALA A 84 16.56 6.83 -3.11
CA ALA A 84 16.30 7.67 -1.95
C ALA A 84 16.12 6.83 -0.68
N LEU A 85 15.37 5.73 -0.74
CA LEU A 85 15.14 4.84 0.38
C LEU A 85 16.40 4.08 0.81
N ALA A 86 17.19 3.56 -0.15
CA ALA A 86 18.49 2.95 0.17
C ALA A 86 19.43 3.96 0.85
N GLY A 87 19.44 5.21 0.37
CA GLY A 87 20.21 6.30 0.99
C GLY A 87 19.74 6.65 2.39
N LEU A 88 18.43 6.70 2.63
CA LEU A 88 17.84 6.86 3.96
C LEU A 88 18.30 5.75 4.91
N LEU A 89 18.14 4.48 4.51
CA LEU A 89 18.49 3.34 5.35
C LEU A 89 19.99 3.28 5.68
N ARG A 90 20.86 3.61 4.74
CA ARG A 90 22.31 3.75 4.99
C ARG A 90 22.60 4.84 6.02
N ARG A 91 21.97 6.01 5.88
CA ARG A 91 22.25 7.15 6.75
C ARG A 91 21.76 6.93 8.18
N GLU A 92 20.56 6.38 8.35
CA GLU A 92 19.94 6.23 9.67
C GLU A 92 20.45 4.99 10.41
N TYR A 93 20.85 3.93 9.69
CA TYR A 93 21.14 2.63 10.28
C TYR A 93 22.50 2.03 9.90
N ASP A 94 23.30 2.69 9.06
CA ASP A 94 24.59 2.21 8.54
C ASP A 94 24.51 0.84 7.82
N TRP A 95 23.33 0.55 7.24
CA TRP A 95 23.11 -0.74 6.57
C TRP A 95 23.77 -0.77 5.18
N PRO A 96 24.44 -1.88 4.80
CA PRO A 96 25.05 -2.03 3.48
C PRO A 96 24.00 -2.40 2.41
N VAL A 97 22.95 -1.58 2.26
CA VAL A 97 21.83 -1.83 1.33
C VAL A 97 21.88 -0.90 0.12
N GLY A 98 21.62 -1.39 -1.08
CA GLY A 98 21.44 -0.61 -2.31
C GLY A 98 20.02 -0.70 -2.86
N PRO A 99 19.71 0.05 -3.94
CA PRO A 99 18.43 -0.07 -4.64
C PRO A 99 18.08 -1.52 -5.03
N GLU A 100 19.08 -2.33 -5.33
CA GLU A 100 18.96 -3.77 -5.64
C GLU A 100 18.43 -4.63 -4.48
N ASN A 101 18.42 -4.10 -3.25
CA ASN A 101 17.88 -4.78 -2.08
C ASN A 101 16.43 -4.39 -1.76
N ILE A 102 15.82 -3.50 -2.55
CA ILE A 102 14.52 -2.91 -2.27
C ILE A 102 13.58 -3.15 -3.45
N CYS A 103 12.34 -3.53 -3.15
CA CYS A 103 11.28 -3.71 -4.13
C CYS A 103 9.98 -3.10 -3.60
N LEU A 104 9.24 -2.39 -4.47
CA LEU A 104 7.94 -1.82 -4.15
C LEU A 104 6.81 -2.76 -4.56
N THR A 105 5.76 -2.78 -3.76
CA THR A 105 4.54 -3.56 -4.03
C THR A 105 3.30 -2.71 -3.72
N GLN A 106 2.12 -3.19 -4.10
CA GLN A 106 0.84 -2.52 -3.83
C GLN A 106 0.43 -2.68 -2.35
N GLY A 107 1.19 -2.02 -1.47
CA GLY A 107 1.05 -2.11 -0.02
C GLY A 107 1.63 -3.40 0.58
N SER A 108 1.83 -3.38 1.90
CA SER A 108 2.47 -4.49 2.63
C SER A 108 1.69 -5.80 2.52
N GLN A 109 0.36 -5.76 2.37
CA GLN A 109 -0.45 -6.96 2.16
C GLN A 109 -0.04 -7.72 0.86
N GLY A 110 0.24 -6.98 -0.22
CA GLY A 110 0.80 -7.54 -1.45
C GLY A 110 2.20 -8.13 -1.23
N SER A 111 3.04 -7.45 -0.43
CA SER A 111 4.35 -7.98 -0.06
C SER A 111 4.25 -9.34 0.65
N PHE A 112 3.39 -9.45 1.67
CA PHE A 112 3.21 -10.70 2.41
C PHE A 112 2.64 -11.82 1.54
N PHE A 113 1.71 -11.50 0.63
CA PHE A 113 1.21 -12.51 -0.31
C PHE A 113 2.34 -13.11 -1.15
N LEU A 114 3.23 -12.28 -1.69
CA LEU A 114 4.39 -12.78 -2.45
C LEU A 114 5.33 -13.59 -1.56
N LEU A 115 5.76 -13.02 -0.42
CA LEU A 115 6.72 -13.66 0.48
C LEU A 115 6.25 -15.03 0.97
N PHE A 116 4.98 -15.16 1.36
CA PHE A 116 4.42 -16.42 1.87
C PHE A 116 4.14 -17.47 0.80
N ASN A 117 4.18 -17.10 -0.49
CA ASN A 117 4.03 -18.04 -1.60
C ASN A 117 5.33 -18.26 -2.39
N MET A 118 6.43 -17.58 -2.03
CA MET A 118 7.75 -17.76 -2.66
C MET A 118 8.62 -18.80 -1.96
N LEU A 119 8.38 -19.06 -0.67
CA LEU A 119 9.11 -20.04 0.16
C LEU A 119 8.25 -21.29 0.38
#